data_AF-A0A7X6WTT4-F1
#
_entry.id   AF-A0A7X6WTT4-F1
#
_cell.length_a   1.000
_cell.length_b   1.000
_cell.length_c   1.000
_cell.angle_alpha   90.00
_cell.angle_beta   90.00
_cell.angle_gamma   90.00
#
_symmetry.space_group_name_H-M   'P 1'
#
loop_
_entity.id
_entity.type
_entity.pdbx_description
1 polymer ?
#
loop_
_entity_poly.entity_id
_entity_poly.type
_entity_poly.pdbx_seq_one_letter_code
_entity_poly.pdbx_strand_id
1 'polypeptide(L)'
;MSSTIKSLELNKKNQKTYRRLNSLVFSIFFILFTFLAYKIIFPSQYFTYSFKNTNSLKNTITDLFQQEKELSFFTSTPANFSHAQIILHLEKKPPNNSAQTVVAQKSFKAFFYPSGENLSDLEGKEENRLVSIEDSVFIIGNQKQTPIDSPETLLALGYNWTNLQKNQTDLSGYEKQKLADLNATHPDGTVFKTEENSKFYFIENQTKRPIINPDLKEIKNPITVEEKSLLLKESCHLQKSKLSAKKYYCEIPLENLNNLSGKDFRFKLSNNASELKIKSIDLEFRREATWENFRFFLADFKKKIYYRFGFKD
;
A
#
# COMPACT_ATOMS: atom_id res chain seq x y z
N MET A 1 -1.83 67.27 -19.17
CA MET A 1 -0.44 66.83 -19.42
C MET A 1 -0.48 65.39 -19.90
N SER A 2 -0.43 65.19 -21.22
CA SER A 2 -0.37 63.86 -21.83
C SER A 2 1.11 63.55 -22.08
N SER A 3 1.74 62.77 -21.20
CA SER A 3 3.11 62.32 -21.40
C SER A 3 3.12 61.23 -22.47
N THR A 4 3.59 61.58 -23.66
CA THR A 4 3.82 60.65 -24.77
C THR A 4 4.86 59.61 -24.33
N ILE A 5 4.41 58.39 -24.02
CA ILE A 5 5.28 57.26 -23.72
C ILE A 5 5.98 56.90 -25.03
N LYS A 6 7.27 57.23 -25.12
CA LYS A 6 8.14 56.83 -26.24
C LYS A 6 8.22 55.32 -26.25
N SER A 7 7.70 54.66 -27.29
CA SER A 7 7.77 53.22 -27.43
C SER A 7 9.23 52.78 -27.56
N LEU A 8 9.69 51.95 -26.62
CA LEU A 8 11.02 51.37 -26.66
C LEU A 8 11.07 50.31 -27.78
N GLU A 9 11.59 50.69 -28.95
CA GLU A 9 11.87 49.73 -30.02
C GLU A 9 13.21 49.02 -29.80
N LEU A 10 13.17 47.69 -29.67
CA LEU A 10 14.37 46.88 -29.58
C LEU A 10 15.10 46.82 -30.93
N ASN A 11 16.41 47.05 -30.93
CA ASN A 11 17.27 46.79 -32.10
C ASN A 11 17.05 45.34 -32.61
N LYS A 12 17.03 45.13 -33.93
CA LYS A 12 16.88 43.82 -34.60
C LYS A 12 17.73 42.70 -33.96
N LYS A 13 18.96 43.01 -33.53
CA LYS A 13 19.84 42.05 -32.81
C LYS A 13 19.22 41.61 -31.48
N ASN A 14 18.76 42.58 -30.68
CA ASN A 14 18.12 42.33 -29.38
C ASN A 14 16.77 41.63 -29.55
N GLN A 15 16.00 41.94 -30.60
CA GLN A 15 14.76 41.24 -30.91
C GLN A 15 15.01 39.75 -31.21
N LYS A 16 16.07 39.42 -31.97
CA LYS A 16 16.46 38.03 -32.25
C LYS A 16 16.91 37.30 -30.98
N THR A 17 17.73 37.94 -30.14
CA THR A 17 18.15 37.39 -28.85
C THR A 17 16.96 37.16 -27.93
N TYR A 18 16.06 38.14 -27.82
CA TYR A 18 14.84 38.04 -27.02
C TYR A 18 13.97 36.86 -27.47
N ARG A 19 13.71 36.70 -28.77
CA ARG A 19 12.94 35.57 -29.29
C ARG A 19 13.59 34.22 -28.97
N ARG A 20 14.92 34.11 -29.05
CA ARG A 20 15.66 32.89 -28.68
C ARG A 20 15.55 32.58 -27.19
N LEU A 21 15.76 33.58 -26.32
CA LEU A 21 15.62 33.42 -24.88
C LEU A 21 14.19 33.05 -24.48
N ASN A 22 13.20 33.73 -25.06
CA ASN A 22 11.79 33.43 -24.83
C ASN A 22 11.44 31.99 -25.25
N SER A 23 11.89 31.56 -26.43
CA SER A 23 11.72 30.17 -26.87
C SER A 23 12.40 29.17 -25.93
N LEU A 24 13.61 29.48 -25.44
CA LEU A 24 14.31 28.64 -24.48
C LEU A 24 13.57 28.53 -23.15
N VAL A 25 13.01 29.64 -22.65
CA VAL A 25 12.17 29.67 -21.44
C VAL A 25 10.94 28.79 -21.62
N PHE A 26 10.22 28.92 -22.74
CA PHE A 26 9.06 28.06 -23.03
C PHE A 26 9.45 26.57 -23.15
N SER A 27 10.59 26.26 -23.77
CA SER A 27 11.08 24.88 -23.83
C SER A 27 11.39 24.29 -22.45
N ILE A 28 12.06 25.06 -21.57
CA ILE A 28 12.32 24.63 -20.20
C ILE A 28 11.00 24.41 -19.46
N PHE A 29 10.06 25.34 -19.57
CA PHE A 29 8.74 25.22 -18.94
C PHE A 29 8.00 23.96 -19.43
N PHE A 30 7.99 23.69 -20.73
CA PHE A 30 7.36 22.51 -21.31
C PHE A 30 8.00 21.20 -20.85
N ILE A 31 9.34 21.15 -20.76
CA ILE A 31 10.07 19.99 -20.25
C ILE A 31 9.71 19.74 -18.77
N LEU A 32 9.73 20.78 -17.94
CA LEU A 32 9.38 20.69 -16.53
C LEU A 32 7.92 20.26 -16.34
N PHE A 33 7.00 20.83 -17.11
CA PHE A 33 5.59 20.45 -17.10
C PHE A 33 5.41 18.98 -17.49
N THR A 34 6.08 18.52 -18.54
CA THR A 34 6.03 17.12 -18.99
C THR A 34 6.60 16.18 -17.94
N PHE A 35 7.70 16.55 -17.29
CA PHE A 35 8.30 15.77 -16.20
C PHE A 35 7.37 15.68 -14.97
N LEU A 36 6.74 16.79 -14.57
CA LEU A 36 5.77 16.81 -13.47
C LEU A 36 4.52 16.00 -13.81
N ALA A 37 3.97 16.17 -15.02
CA ALA A 37 2.83 15.39 -15.49
C ALA A 37 3.16 13.89 -15.47
N TYR A 38 4.34 13.50 -15.97
CA TYR A 38 4.81 12.11 -15.92
C TYR A 38 4.84 11.57 -14.47
N LYS A 39 5.37 12.35 -13.52
CA LYS A 39 5.43 11.95 -12.10
C LYS A 39 4.05 11.84 -11.44
N ILE A 40 3.10 12.67 -11.84
CA ILE A 40 1.71 12.62 -11.32
C ILE A 40 0.96 11.40 -11.90
N ILE A 41 1.12 11.15 -13.19
CA ILE A 41 0.43 10.08 -13.91
C ILE A 41 0.97 8.70 -13.51
N PHE A 42 2.30 8.58 -13.38
CA PHE A 42 3.01 7.36 -13.04
C PHE A 42 3.69 7.52 -11.68
N PRO A 43 2.90 7.55 -10.59
CA PRO A 43 3.44 7.75 -9.25
C PRO A 43 4.34 6.58 -8.86
N SER A 44 5.28 6.88 -7.95
CA SER A 44 6.04 5.88 -7.21
C SER A 44 5.79 6.06 -5.71
N GLN A 45 5.86 4.95 -4.97
CA GLN A 45 5.72 4.96 -3.51
C GLN A 45 6.94 4.30 -2.88
N TYR A 46 7.54 4.98 -1.91
CA TYR A 46 8.77 4.55 -1.27
C TYR A 46 8.50 4.08 0.14
N PHE A 47 9.12 2.97 0.50
CA PHE A 47 9.17 2.45 1.85
C PHE A 47 10.62 2.20 2.26
N THR A 48 10.92 2.39 3.53
CA THR A 48 12.28 2.19 4.03
C THR A 48 12.28 1.60 5.44
N TYR A 49 13.36 0.90 5.76
CA TYR A 49 13.67 0.41 7.09
C TYR A 49 15.17 0.53 7.35
N SER A 50 15.55 1.11 8.49
CA SER A 50 16.94 1.16 8.94
C SER A 50 17.17 0.23 10.13
N PHE A 51 18.05 -0.77 9.96
CA PHE A 51 18.47 -1.65 11.05
C PHE A 51 19.33 -0.93 12.10
N LYS A 52 19.93 0.21 11.74
CA LYS A 52 20.69 1.04 12.68
C LYS A 52 19.81 1.86 13.62
N ASN A 53 18.57 2.14 13.21
CA ASN A 53 17.61 2.90 13.98
C ASN A 53 16.21 2.32 13.78
N THR A 54 15.94 1.21 14.46
CA THR A 54 14.69 0.45 14.35
C THR A 54 13.48 1.25 14.82
N ASN A 55 13.68 2.19 15.74
CA ASN A 55 12.62 3.06 16.29
C ASN A 55 12.45 4.37 15.51
N SER A 56 13.09 4.52 14.35
CA SER A 56 12.96 5.72 13.52
C SER A 56 11.52 5.88 13.01
N LEU A 57 10.94 7.06 13.21
CA LEU A 57 9.64 7.44 12.61
C LEU A 57 9.67 7.45 11.07
N LYS A 58 10.86 7.41 10.45
CA LYS A 58 11.00 7.29 9.00
C LYS A 58 10.87 5.85 8.51
N ASN A 59 10.86 4.85 9.40
CA ASN A 59 10.64 3.47 9.02
C ASN A 59 9.15 3.31 8.66
N THR A 60 8.90 2.91 7.42
CA THR A 60 7.53 2.71 6.90
C THR A 60 7.25 1.27 6.52
N ILE A 61 8.30 0.44 6.45
CA ILE A 61 8.17 -1.02 6.44
C ILE A 61 7.78 -1.47 7.86
N THR A 62 6.76 -2.31 7.97
CA THR A 62 6.23 -2.79 9.26
C THR A 62 6.48 -4.29 9.45
N ASP A 63 6.32 -4.75 10.68
CA ASP A 63 6.30 -6.17 11.06
C ASP A 63 7.52 -6.94 10.54
N LEU A 64 8.68 -6.29 10.65
CA LEU A 64 9.94 -6.89 10.25
C LEU A 64 10.30 -8.01 11.23
N PHE A 65 10.39 -9.22 10.69
CA PHE A 65 10.64 -10.43 11.44
C PHE A 65 11.79 -11.21 10.82
N GLN A 66 12.76 -11.58 11.63
CA GLN A 66 13.95 -12.31 11.19
C GLN A 66 14.04 -13.63 11.93
N GLN A 67 13.88 -14.73 11.19
CA GLN A 67 14.23 -16.09 11.63
C GLN A 67 15.52 -16.52 10.95
N GLU A 68 16.24 -17.49 11.52
CA GLU A 68 17.62 -17.84 11.16
C GLU A 68 17.97 -17.79 9.67
N LYS A 69 17.06 -18.18 8.76
CA LYS A 69 17.32 -18.19 7.31
C LYS A 69 16.41 -17.27 6.49
N GLU A 70 15.47 -16.58 7.12
CA GLU A 70 14.42 -15.81 6.46
C GLU A 70 14.21 -14.47 7.13
N LEU A 71 14.10 -13.43 6.31
CA LEU A 71 13.66 -12.11 6.73
C LEU A 71 12.33 -11.82 6.05
N SER A 72 11.28 -11.58 6.83
CA SER A 72 9.95 -11.22 6.36
C SER A 72 9.60 -9.80 6.80
N PHE A 73 8.90 -9.06 5.96
CA PHE A 73 8.38 -7.74 6.30
C PHE A 73 7.15 -7.39 5.47
N PHE A 74 6.43 -6.35 5.91
CA PHE A 74 5.20 -5.90 5.28
C PHE A 74 5.28 -4.44 4.84
N THR A 75 4.53 -4.14 3.79
CA THR A 75 4.22 -2.77 3.35
C THR A 75 2.80 -2.72 2.83
N SER A 76 2.17 -1.55 2.92
CA SER A 76 0.76 -1.40 2.56
C SER A 76 0.60 -0.29 1.53
N THR A 77 -0.07 -0.60 0.43
CA THR A 77 -0.42 0.38 -0.60
C THR A 77 -1.86 0.15 -1.08
N PRO A 78 -2.71 1.20 -1.09
CA PRO A 78 -4.05 1.10 -1.69
C PRO A 78 -4.02 1.18 -3.22
N ALA A 79 -2.88 1.55 -3.82
CA ALA A 79 -2.74 1.69 -5.26
C ALA A 79 -2.13 0.43 -5.91
N ASN A 80 -2.57 0.15 -7.13
CA ASN A 80 -1.96 -0.87 -7.98
C ASN A 80 -0.71 -0.31 -8.68
N PHE A 81 0.34 -1.12 -8.71
CA PHE A 81 1.65 -0.80 -9.28
C PHE A 81 2.12 -1.93 -10.19
N SER A 82 2.95 -1.62 -11.17
CA SER A 82 3.45 -2.61 -12.13
C SER A 82 4.62 -3.41 -11.55
N HIS A 83 5.47 -2.75 -10.76
CA HIS A 83 6.70 -3.33 -10.24
C HIS A 83 6.95 -2.93 -8.78
N ALA A 84 7.61 -3.82 -8.05
CA ALA A 84 8.25 -3.52 -6.76
C ALA A 84 9.76 -3.70 -6.90
N GLN A 85 10.51 -2.61 -6.69
CA GLN A 85 11.97 -2.63 -6.65
C GLN A 85 12.44 -2.68 -5.20
N ILE A 86 13.11 -3.77 -4.81
CA ILE A 86 13.75 -3.91 -3.50
C ILE A 86 15.22 -3.54 -3.64
N ILE A 87 15.73 -2.72 -2.73
CA ILE A 87 17.12 -2.31 -2.64
C ILE A 87 17.63 -2.63 -1.25
N LEU A 88 18.63 -3.51 -1.16
CA LEU A 88 19.33 -3.81 0.08
C LEU A 88 20.65 -3.07 0.15
N HIS A 89 20.85 -2.33 1.24
CA HIS A 89 22.14 -1.76 1.57
C HIS A 89 22.79 -2.62 2.64
N LEU A 90 23.96 -3.19 2.34
CA LEU A 90 24.69 -4.06 3.25
C LEU A 90 25.78 -3.27 3.99
N GLU A 91 26.12 -3.68 5.21
CA GLU A 91 27.24 -3.10 5.95
C GLU A 91 28.59 -3.48 5.33
N LYS A 92 28.69 -4.72 4.87
CA LYS A 92 29.88 -5.35 4.30
C LYS A 92 29.50 -6.16 3.05
N LYS A 93 30.50 -6.43 2.20
CA LYS A 93 30.32 -7.33 1.05
C LYS A 93 29.94 -8.72 1.60
N PRO A 94 28.92 -9.40 1.05
CA PRO A 94 28.54 -10.72 1.52
C PRO A 94 29.70 -11.72 1.32
N PRO A 95 29.86 -12.70 2.22
CA PRO A 95 30.97 -13.65 2.20
C PRO A 95 30.91 -14.59 0.99
N ASN A 96 29.73 -14.82 0.41
CA ASN A 96 29.55 -15.69 -0.74
C ASN A 96 28.58 -15.09 -1.77
N ASN A 97 28.74 -15.45 -3.04
CA ASN A 97 27.84 -15.04 -4.14
C ASN A 97 26.53 -15.84 -4.16
N SER A 98 26.01 -16.26 -3.00
CA SER A 98 24.76 -17.02 -2.96
C SER A 98 23.62 -16.17 -3.51
N ALA A 99 22.94 -16.70 -4.53
CA ALA A 99 21.79 -16.05 -5.14
C ALA A 99 20.66 -16.01 -4.10
N GLN A 100 20.45 -14.81 -3.55
CA GLN A 100 19.34 -14.53 -2.65
C GLN A 100 18.08 -14.29 -3.47
N THR A 101 16.97 -14.84 -3.02
CA THR A 101 15.68 -14.68 -3.70
C THR A 101 14.76 -13.87 -2.80
N VAL A 102 14.13 -12.84 -3.37
CA VAL A 102 13.02 -12.14 -2.69
C VAL A 102 11.72 -12.62 -3.30
N VAL A 103 10.78 -12.96 -2.44
CA VAL A 103 9.43 -13.39 -2.80
C VAL A 103 8.44 -12.35 -2.29
N ALA A 104 7.50 -11.96 -3.13
CA ALA A 104 6.39 -11.07 -2.81
C ALA A 104 5.06 -11.81 -2.87
N GLN A 105 4.16 -11.48 -1.96
CA GLN A 105 2.76 -11.91 -1.93
C GLN A 105 1.87 -10.73 -1.56
N LYS A 106 0.62 -10.73 -2.00
CA LYS A 106 -0.35 -9.66 -1.70
C LYS A 106 -1.61 -10.26 -1.09
N SER A 107 -2.10 -9.69 0.01
CA SER A 107 -3.39 -10.04 0.63
C SER A 107 -3.75 -8.97 1.66
N PHE A 108 -4.63 -9.30 2.61
CA PHE A 108 -4.72 -8.58 3.88
C PHE A 108 -3.70 -9.13 4.87
N LYS A 109 -3.08 -8.25 5.65
CA LYS A 109 -2.04 -8.62 6.63
C LYS A 109 -2.50 -9.70 7.60
N ALA A 110 -3.71 -9.58 8.15
CA ALA A 110 -4.28 -10.56 9.06
C ALA A 110 -4.56 -11.92 8.40
N PHE A 111 -4.74 -11.97 7.08
CA PHE A 111 -4.95 -13.24 6.37
C PHE A 111 -3.67 -14.08 6.26
N PHE A 112 -2.50 -13.45 6.44
CA PHE A 112 -1.20 -14.12 6.51
C PHE A 112 -0.86 -14.70 7.87
N TYR A 113 -1.72 -14.50 8.89
CA TYR A 113 -1.55 -15.10 10.20
C TYR A 113 -1.50 -16.63 10.14
N PRO A 114 -0.79 -17.28 11.08
CA PRO A 114 -0.78 -18.73 11.19
C PRO A 114 -2.20 -19.25 11.37
N SER A 115 -2.47 -20.44 10.82
CA SER A 115 -3.75 -21.10 11.02
C SER A 115 -3.85 -21.56 12.48
N GLY A 116 -4.90 -21.15 13.16
CA GLY A 116 -5.25 -21.65 14.50
C GLY A 116 -6.13 -22.90 14.43
N GLU A 117 -6.57 -23.36 15.60
CA GLU A 117 -7.57 -24.42 15.71
C GLU A 117 -8.88 -24.03 15.06
N ASN A 118 -9.55 -25.01 14.45
CA ASN A 118 -10.86 -24.83 13.83
C ASN A 118 -11.92 -24.41 14.85
N LEU A 119 -12.85 -23.57 14.43
CA LEU A 119 -14.07 -23.23 15.15
C LEU A 119 -15.23 -24.02 14.55
N SER A 120 -16.15 -24.51 15.38
CA SER A 120 -17.42 -25.06 14.90
C SER A 120 -18.23 -23.96 14.21
N ASP A 121 -18.43 -22.85 14.91
CA ASP A 121 -19.27 -21.70 14.55
C ASP A 121 -18.69 -20.41 15.21
N LEU A 122 -19.51 -19.36 15.33
CA LEU A 122 -19.17 -18.12 16.01
C LEU A 122 -19.86 -17.99 17.38
N GLU A 123 -20.31 -19.10 17.99
CA GLU A 123 -21.01 -19.04 19.27
C GLU A 123 -20.10 -18.42 20.35
N GLY A 124 -20.59 -17.39 21.03
CA GLY A 124 -19.83 -16.64 22.03
C GLY A 124 -18.69 -15.77 21.48
N LYS A 125 -18.61 -15.60 20.15
CA LYS A 125 -17.65 -14.69 19.49
C LYS A 125 -18.35 -13.40 19.05
N GLU A 126 -17.69 -12.26 19.23
CA GLU A 126 -18.18 -10.98 18.73
C GLU A 126 -17.49 -10.65 17.39
N GLU A 127 -18.29 -10.53 16.33
CA GLU A 127 -17.83 -10.04 15.03
C GLU A 127 -17.69 -8.52 15.04
N ASN A 128 -16.67 -8.02 14.35
CA ASN A 128 -16.52 -6.60 14.09
C ASN A 128 -17.66 -6.03 13.24
N ARG A 129 -18.10 -4.82 13.60
CA ARG A 129 -19.08 -4.04 12.84
C ARG A 129 -18.57 -2.63 12.58
N LEU A 130 -19.03 -2.05 11.48
CA LEU A 130 -18.72 -0.67 11.11
C LEU A 130 -19.83 0.25 11.60
N VAL A 131 -19.44 1.31 12.29
CA VAL A 131 -20.35 2.34 12.77
C VAL A 131 -19.84 3.73 12.43
N SER A 132 -20.75 4.70 12.31
CA SER A 132 -20.36 6.12 12.27
C SER A 132 -20.95 6.91 13.43
N ILE A 133 -20.12 7.83 13.94
CA ILE A 133 -20.54 8.94 14.80
C ILE A 133 -20.15 10.21 14.06
N GLU A 134 -21.13 11.07 13.80
CA GLU A 134 -20.94 12.25 12.96
C GLU A 134 -20.28 11.85 11.62
N ASP A 135 -19.16 12.48 11.28
CA ASP A 135 -18.39 12.23 10.05
C ASP A 135 -17.27 11.19 10.23
N SER A 136 -17.13 10.60 11.43
CA SER A 136 -16.07 9.62 11.75
C SER A 136 -16.58 8.19 11.66
N VAL A 137 -15.74 7.28 11.14
CA VAL A 137 -16.05 5.85 11.02
C VAL A 137 -15.17 5.04 11.96
N PHE A 138 -15.77 4.05 12.61
CA PHE A 138 -15.13 3.17 13.58
C PHE A 138 -15.42 1.71 13.25
N ILE A 139 -14.42 0.86 13.51
CA ILE A 139 -14.60 -0.58 13.64
C ILE A 139 -14.81 -0.86 15.12
N ILE A 140 -15.89 -1.53 15.48
CA ILE A 140 -16.16 -1.89 16.87
C ILE A 140 -16.42 -3.39 17.00
N GLY A 141 -15.95 -3.97 18.10
CA GLY A 141 -16.07 -5.39 18.41
C GLY A 141 -15.12 -5.77 19.54
N ASN A 142 -15.43 -6.86 20.26
CA ASN A 142 -14.69 -7.33 21.42
C ASN A 142 -14.44 -6.22 22.47
N GLN A 143 -15.48 -5.42 22.76
CA GLN A 143 -15.42 -4.24 23.64
C GLN A 143 -14.36 -3.18 23.25
N LYS A 144 -13.88 -3.19 22.01
CA LYS A 144 -12.91 -2.21 21.50
C LYS A 144 -13.52 -1.37 20.39
N GLN A 145 -13.02 -0.13 20.25
CA GLN A 145 -13.33 0.77 19.14
C GLN A 145 -12.04 1.25 18.47
N THR A 146 -11.98 1.08 17.15
CA THR A 146 -10.83 1.46 16.32
C THR A 146 -11.29 2.52 15.33
N PRO A 147 -10.92 3.80 15.50
CA PRO A 147 -11.24 4.84 14.52
C PRO A 147 -10.47 4.58 13.22
N ILE A 148 -11.07 4.91 12.07
CA ILE A 148 -10.42 4.82 10.75
C ILE A 148 -10.01 6.22 10.29
N ASP A 149 -8.79 6.37 9.76
CA ASP A 149 -8.24 7.68 9.38
C ASP A 149 -8.86 8.31 8.12
N SER A 150 -9.39 7.48 7.22
CA SER A 150 -9.80 7.90 5.88
C SER A 150 -10.71 6.88 5.17
N PRO A 151 -11.53 7.34 4.21
CA PRO A 151 -12.26 6.47 3.29
C PRO A 151 -11.38 5.46 2.56
N GLU A 152 -10.18 5.88 2.16
CA GLU A 152 -9.20 5.06 1.49
C GLU A 152 -8.76 3.89 2.37
N THR A 153 -8.48 4.12 3.65
CA THR A 153 -8.13 3.05 4.59
C THR A 153 -9.28 2.08 4.82
N LEU A 154 -10.51 2.57 4.94
CA LEU A 154 -11.70 1.71 5.07
C LEU A 154 -11.78 0.71 3.91
N LEU A 155 -11.70 1.22 2.67
CA LEU A 155 -11.76 0.39 1.47
C LEU A 155 -10.54 -0.52 1.33
N ALA A 156 -9.35 -0.03 1.69
CA ALA A 156 -8.11 -0.78 1.58
C ALA A 156 -8.01 -1.90 2.64
N LEU A 157 -8.76 -1.79 3.75
CA LEU A 157 -9.03 -2.88 4.69
C LEU A 157 -10.14 -3.83 4.19
N GLY A 158 -10.74 -3.60 3.02
CA GLY A 158 -11.77 -4.49 2.46
C GLY A 158 -13.16 -4.33 3.07
N TYR A 159 -13.36 -3.32 3.92
CA TYR A 159 -14.67 -2.97 4.43
C TYR A 159 -15.53 -2.31 3.34
N ASN A 160 -16.86 -2.45 3.46
CA ASN A 160 -17.82 -1.86 2.53
C ASN A 160 -18.70 -0.82 3.21
N TRP A 161 -18.86 0.34 2.57
CA TRP A 161 -19.77 1.40 3.00
C TRP A 161 -21.22 0.96 3.16
N THR A 162 -21.67 -0.06 2.43
CA THR A 162 -23.02 -0.62 2.57
C THR A 162 -23.28 -1.23 3.94
N ASN A 163 -22.22 -1.64 4.63
CA ASN A 163 -22.28 -2.28 5.95
C ASN A 163 -22.15 -1.27 7.09
N LEU A 164 -22.00 0.02 6.77
CA LEU A 164 -21.86 1.08 7.75
C LEU A 164 -23.18 1.38 8.46
N GLN A 165 -23.22 1.14 9.76
CA GLN A 165 -24.34 1.53 10.62
C GLN A 165 -24.19 2.99 11.03
N LYS A 166 -25.00 3.86 10.44
CA LYS A 166 -24.87 5.31 10.61
C LYS A 166 -25.46 5.81 11.93
N ASN A 167 -24.96 6.96 12.38
CA ASN A 167 -25.54 7.77 13.45
C ASN A 167 -25.69 7.03 14.78
N GLN A 168 -24.66 6.29 15.19
CA GLN A 168 -24.60 5.82 16.58
C GLN A 168 -24.42 7.02 17.52
N THR A 169 -25.03 6.95 18.69
CA THR A 169 -25.05 8.07 19.64
C THR A 169 -23.96 7.98 20.71
N ASP A 170 -23.45 6.79 20.98
CA ASP A 170 -22.47 6.59 22.05
C ASP A 170 -21.56 5.37 21.78
N LEU A 171 -20.27 5.53 22.02
CA LEU A 171 -19.24 4.47 22.04
C LEU A 171 -18.46 4.46 23.36
N SER A 172 -18.96 5.10 24.41
CA SER A 172 -18.29 5.22 25.71
C SER A 172 -18.00 3.88 26.39
N GLY A 173 -18.82 2.85 26.11
CA GLY A 173 -18.61 1.47 26.57
C GLY A 173 -17.49 0.69 25.86
N TYR A 174 -16.84 1.26 24.85
CA TYR A 174 -15.78 0.58 24.08
C TYR A 174 -14.40 1.18 24.39
N GLU A 175 -13.40 0.32 24.62
CA GLU A 175 -12.01 0.71 24.80
C GLU A 175 -11.43 1.29 23.50
N LYS A 176 -10.95 2.53 23.56
CA LYS A 176 -10.38 3.22 22.39
C LYS A 176 -9.02 2.64 21.99
N GLN A 177 -8.95 2.13 20.77
CA GLN A 177 -7.73 1.63 20.13
C GLN A 177 -7.04 2.72 19.30
N LYS A 178 -5.84 2.39 18.81
CA LYS A 178 -5.08 3.25 17.89
C LYS A 178 -5.88 3.48 16.59
N LEU A 179 -5.73 4.67 16.02
CA LEU A 179 -6.24 5.00 14.69
C LEU A 179 -5.74 3.98 13.66
N ALA A 180 -6.68 3.38 12.92
CA ALA A 180 -6.40 2.53 11.78
C ALA A 180 -6.04 3.41 10.58
N ASP A 181 -4.77 3.32 10.18
CA ASP A 181 -4.23 3.91 8.97
C ASP A 181 -4.03 2.85 7.87
N LEU A 182 -3.46 3.24 6.73
CA LEU A 182 -3.14 2.31 5.65
C LEU A 182 -2.22 1.15 6.07
N ASN A 183 -1.49 1.22 7.18
CA ASN A 183 -0.65 0.13 7.67
C ASN A 183 -1.31 -0.73 8.76
N ALA A 184 -2.51 -0.33 9.20
CA ALA A 184 -3.26 -1.05 10.20
C ALA A 184 -3.57 -2.48 9.73
N THR A 185 -3.56 -3.37 10.72
CA THR A 185 -4.05 -4.74 10.58
C THR A 185 -5.50 -4.79 11.00
N HIS A 186 -6.25 -5.73 10.45
CA HIS A 186 -7.60 -6.04 10.93
C HIS A 186 -7.60 -6.39 12.42
N PRO A 187 -8.51 -5.81 13.22
CA PRO A 187 -8.64 -6.17 14.63
C PRO A 187 -9.23 -7.57 14.82
N ASP A 188 -9.06 -8.12 16.02
CA ASP A 188 -9.74 -9.36 16.45
C ASP A 188 -11.27 -9.22 16.29
N GLY A 189 -11.95 -10.31 15.95
CA GLY A 189 -13.37 -10.28 15.59
C GLY A 189 -13.63 -10.13 14.09
N THR A 190 -12.57 -10.00 13.27
CA THR A 190 -12.73 -9.90 11.82
C THR A 190 -13.02 -11.26 11.23
N VAL A 191 -14.04 -11.34 10.37
CA VAL A 191 -14.36 -12.54 9.58
C VAL A 191 -13.91 -12.32 8.14
N PHE A 192 -13.09 -13.22 7.61
CA PHE A 192 -12.78 -13.29 6.19
C PHE A 192 -13.63 -14.37 5.52
N LYS A 193 -14.09 -14.12 4.29
CA LYS A 193 -14.73 -15.10 3.42
C LYS A 193 -13.90 -15.28 2.16
N THR A 194 -13.52 -16.51 1.83
CA THR A 194 -12.81 -16.78 0.58
C THR A 194 -13.76 -16.75 -0.61
N GLU A 195 -13.32 -16.14 -1.70
CA GLU A 195 -14.12 -16.06 -2.93
C GLU A 195 -14.28 -17.44 -3.59
N GLU A 196 -13.21 -18.26 -3.62
CA GLU A 196 -13.16 -19.47 -4.44
C GLU A 196 -14.02 -20.62 -3.91
N ASN A 197 -14.14 -20.74 -2.59
CA ASN A 197 -14.82 -21.87 -1.94
C ASN A 197 -15.71 -21.45 -0.77
N SER A 198 -15.93 -20.15 -0.56
CA SER A 198 -16.80 -19.64 0.50
C SER A 198 -16.47 -20.17 1.90
N LYS A 199 -15.19 -20.47 2.18
CA LYS A 199 -14.72 -20.76 3.54
C LYS A 199 -14.67 -19.48 4.34
N PHE A 200 -14.93 -19.61 5.63
CA PHE A 200 -14.85 -18.49 6.56
C PHE A 200 -13.70 -18.67 7.53
N TYR A 201 -13.06 -17.55 7.87
CA TYR A 201 -11.97 -17.52 8.84
C TYR A 201 -12.22 -16.40 9.85
N PHE A 202 -12.11 -16.71 11.13
CA PHE A 202 -12.17 -15.75 12.21
C PHE A 202 -10.76 -15.33 12.62
N ILE A 203 -10.53 -14.02 12.80
CA ILE A 203 -9.28 -13.48 13.30
C ILE A 203 -9.39 -13.28 14.81
N GLU A 204 -8.49 -13.93 15.55
CA GLU A 204 -8.41 -13.84 17.00
C GLU A 204 -6.96 -14.07 17.45
N ASN A 205 -6.44 -13.19 18.31
CA ASN A 205 -5.11 -13.34 18.92
C ASN A 205 -3.99 -13.53 17.88
N GLN A 206 -4.05 -12.80 16.77
CA GLN A 206 -3.12 -12.93 15.62
C GLN A 206 -3.08 -14.35 15.01
N THR A 207 -4.16 -15.10 15.16
CA THR A 207 -4.37 -16.38 14.49
C THR A 207 -5.56 -16.29 13.55
N LYS A 208 -5.49 -17.04 12.46
CA LYS A 208 -6.58 -17.19 11.52
C LYS A 208 -7.24 -18.56 11.76
N ARG A 209 -8.45 -18.58 12.31
CA ARG A 209 -9.15 -19.81 12.69
C ARG A 209 -10.21 -20.17 11.64
N PRO A 210 -10.13 -21.33 10.97
CA PRO A 210 -11.17 -21.76 10.02
C PRO A 210 -12.48 -22.04 10.74
N ILE A 211 -13.61 -21.61 10.18
CA ILE A 211 -14.96 -21.92 10.68
C ILE A 211 -15.52 -23.07 9.85
N ILE A 212 -15.85 -24.19 10.47
CA ILE A 212 -16.25 -25.42 9.78
C ILE A 212 -17.73 -25.41 9.38
N ASN A 213 -18.60 -24.94 10.27
CA ASN A 213 -20.05 -24.90 10.06
C ASN A 213 -20.57 -23.47 10.29
N PRO A 214 -20.30 -22.53 9.36
CA PRO A 214 -20.67 -21.14 9.54
C PRO A 214 -22.21 -20.96 9.56
N ASP A 215 -22.77 -20.40 10.63
CA ASP A 215 -24.13 -19.87 10.58
C ASP A 215 -24.13 -18.52 9.84
N LEU A 216 -24.68 -18.52 8.63
CA LEU A 216 -24.77 -17.34 7.77
C LEU A 216 -25.64 -16.23 8.37
N LYS A 217 -26.48 -16.51 9.38
CA LYS A 217 -27.26 -15.48 10.08
C LYS A 217 -26.42 -14.73 11.13
N GLU A 218 -25.40 -15.37 11.66
CA GLU A 218 -24.49 -14.76 12.65
C GLU A 218 -23.41 -13.91 11.98
N ILE A 219 -22.97 -14.31 10.78
CA ILE A 219 -21.95 -13.60 10.00
C ILE A 219 -22.58 -12.42 9.25
N LYS A 220 -22.29 -11.20 9.69
CA LYS A 220 -22.91 -9.97 9.16
C LYS A 220 -22.01 -9.25 8.18
N ASN A 221 -20.70 -9.19 8.44
CA ASN A 221 -19.77 -8.31 7.72
C ASN A 221 -18.47 -9.01 7.28
N PRO A 222 -18.55 -10.14 6.55
CA PRO A 222 -17.35 -10.83 6.12
C PRO A 222 -16.59 -10.00 5.09
N ILE A 223 -15.27 -9.94 5.22
CA ILE A 223 -14.37 -9.34 4.25
C ILE A 223 -13.98 -10.39 3.21
N THR A 224 -14.27 -10.13 1.94
CA THR A 224 -13.89 -11.05 0.86
C THR A 224 -12.37 -11.04 0.64
N VAL A 225 -11.78 -12.23 0.53
CA VAL A 225 -10.37 -12.45 0.24
C VAL A 225 -10.21 -13.64 -0.70
N GLU A 226 -9.10 -13.78 -1.40
CA GLU A 226 -8.82 -14.94 -2.24
C GLU A 226 -7.87 -15.90 -1.53
N GLU A 227 -8.20 -17.18 -1.41
CA GLU A 227 -7.32 -18.18 -0.79
C GLU A 227 -6.02 -18.35 -1.59
N LYS A 228 -6.09 -18.17 -2.93
CA LYS A 228 -4.91 -18.17 -3.80
C LYS A 228 -3.88 -17.10 -3.44
N SER A 229 -4.25 -16.04 -2.70
CA SER A 229 -3.30 -15.01 -2.22
C SER A 229 -2.19 -15.57 -1.31
N LEU A 230 -2.43 -16.72 -0.67
CA LEU A 230 -1.43 -17.42 0.17
C LEU A 230 -0.43 -18.23 -0.66
N LEU A 231 -0.82 -18.63 -1.87
CA LEU A 231 -0.06 -19.52 -2.74
C LEU A 231 0.64 -18.76 -3.86
N LEU A 232 -0.04 -17.76 -4.45
CA LEU A 232 0.49 -16.93 -5.51
C LEU A 232 1.66 -16.09 -4.98
N LYS A 233 2.78 -16.20 -5.68
CA LYS A 233 4.06 -15.63 -5.30
C LYS A 233 4.73 -15.12 -6.56
N GLU A 234 5.27 -13.91 -6.46
CA GLU A 234 6.19 -13.38 -7.46
C GLU A 234 7.58 -13.32 -6.85
N SER A 235 8.61 -13.53 -7.65
CA SER A 235 9.98 -13.59 -7.12
C SER A 235 11.01 -12.95 -8.03
N CYS A 236 12.12 -12.55 -7.44
CA CYS A 236 13.27 -11.99 -8.12
C CYS A 236 14.55 -12.54 -7.48
N HIS A 237 15.65 -12.55 -8.23
CA HIS A 237 16.98 -12.75 -7.67
C HIS A 237 17.66 -11.41 -7.40
N LEU A 238 18.29 -11.26 -6.23
CA LEU A 238 19.08 -10.06 -5.94
C LEU A 238 20.28 -9.97 -6.86
N GLN A 239 20.40 -8.81 -7.52
CA GLN A 239 21.51 -8.46 -8.39
C GLN A 239 22.39 -7.41 -7.71
N LYS A 240 23.70 -7.54 -7.89
CA LYS A 240 24.66 -6.57 -7.38
C LYS A 240 24.60 -5.30 -8.24
N SER A 241 24.56 -4.13 -7.59
CA SER A 241 24.72 -2.84 -8.28
C SER A 241 26.10 -2.71 -8.91
N LYS A 242 26.16 -2.26 -10.17
CA LYS A 242 27.41 -1.95 -10.86
C LYS A 242 28.20 -0.83 -10.17
N LEU A 243 27.50 0.09 -9.48
CA LEU A 243 28.08 1.28 -8.87
C LEU A 243 28.53 1.08 -7.42
N SER A 244 28.04 0.07 -6.70
CA SER A 244 28.37 -0.13 -5.29
C SER A 244 28.38 -1.61 -4.92
N ALA A 245 29.50 -2.06 -4.34
CA ALA A 245 29.65 -3.44 -3.90
C ALA A 245 28.77 -3.83 -2.70
N LYS A 246 28.14 -2.84 -2.05
CA LYS A 246 27.28 -3.02 -0.88
C LYS A 246 25.81 -2.78 -1.18
N LYS A 247 25.45 -2.52 -2.44
CA LYS A 247 24.08 -2.26 -2.86
C LYS A 247 23.62 -3.41 -3.75
N TYR A 248 22.54 -4.06 -3.34
CA TYR A 248 21.87 -5.11 -4.10
C TYR A 248 20.47 -4.63 -4.43
N TYR A 249 19.95 -5.04 -5.57
CA TYR A 249 18.59 -4.71 -5.95
C TYR A 249 17.94 -5.88 -6.68
N CYS A 250 16.63 -5.93 -6.66
CA CYS A 250 15.87 -6.72 -7.61
C CYS A 250 14.56 -6.01 -7.94
N GLU A 251 13.90 -6.48 -8.98
CA GLU A 251 12.61 -5.97 -9.42
C GLU A 251 11.65 -7.14 -9.57
N ILE A 252 10.48 -7.03 -8.93
CA ILE A 252 9.43 -8.04 -8.93
C ILE A 252 8.26 -7.48 -9.75
N PRO A 253 7.82 -8.16 -10.82
CA PRO A 253 6.59 -7.79 -11.53
C PRO A 253 5.38 -8.08 -10.63
N LEU A 254 4.40 -7.18 -10.61
CA LEU A 254 3.23 -7.26 -9.73
C LEU A 254 1.93 -7.54 -10.47
N GLU A 255 1.98 -7.78 -11.79
CA GLU A 255 0.79 -7.98 -12.63
C GLU A 255 -0.15 -9.06 -12.07
N ASN A 256 0.38 -10.24 -11.76
CA ASN A 256 -0.40 -11.34 -11.19
C ASN A 256 -0.91 -11.06 -9.77
N LEU A 257 -0.17 -10.26 -9.00
CA LEU A 257 -0.56 -9.90 -7.63
C LEU A 257 -1.62 -8.79 -7.62
N ASN A 258 -1.67 -7.91 -8.61
CA ASN A 258 -2.63 -6.80 -8.66
C ASN A 258 -4.09 -7.26 -8.70
N ASN A 259 -4.34 -8.46 -9.22
CA ASN A 259 -5.66 -9.08 -9.29
C ASN A 259 -6.12 -9.73 -7.97
N LEU A 260 -5.32 -9.66 -6.91
CA LEU A 260 -5.69 -10.10 -5.57
C LEU A 260 -6.21 -8.93 -4.74
N SER A 261 -7.17 -9.22 -3.87
CA SER A 261 -7.70 -8.31 -2.87
C SER A 261 -6.68 -8.04 -1.76
N GLY A 262 -6.90 -6.92 -1.06
CA GLY A 262 -6.05 -6.45 0.03
C GLY A 262 -4.95 -5.49 -0.41
N LYS A 263 -4.49 -4.69 0.55
CA LYS A 263 -3.50 -3.63 0.35
C LYS A 263 -2.08 -4.06 0.72
N ASP A 264 -1.94 -5.18 1.42
CA ASP A 264 -0.73 -5.53 2.13
C ASP A 264 0.12 -6.47 1.29
N PHE A 265 1.38 -6.08 1.10
CA PHE A 265 2.40 -6.91 0.47
C PHE A 265 3.30 -7.49 1.55
N ARG A 266 3.45 -8.82 1.54
CA ARG A 266 4.45 -9.54 2.34
C ARG A 266 5.66 -9.85 1.46
N PHE A 267 6.82 -9.38 1.88
CA PHE A 267 8.10 -9.70 1.25
C PHE A 267 8.89 -10.65 2.14
N LYS A 268 9.47 -11.67 1.52
CA LYS A 268 10.33 -12.66 2.18
C LYS A 268 11.66 -12.74 1.44
N LEU A 269 12.74 -12.50 2.15
CA LEU A 269 14.10 -12.74 1.67
C LEU A 269 14.56 -14.11 2.18
N SER A 270 14.73 -15.04 1.27
CA SER A 270 15.16 -16.42 1.54
C SER A 270 16.65 -16.63 1.23
N ASN A 271 17.21 -17.71 1.78
CA ASN A 271 18.59 -18.23 1.58
C ASN A 271 19.69 -17.56 2.44
N ASN A 272 19.59 -17.66 3.77
CA ASN A 272 20.58 -17.12 4.73
C ASN A 272 20.54 -15.60 4.89
N ALA A 273 19.33 -15.04 5.01
CA ALA A 273 19.16 -13.61 5.28
C ALA A 273 19.93 -13.12 6.54
N SER A 274 20.17 -13.99 7.53
CA SER A 274 20.94 -13.68 8.75
C SER A 274 22.44 -13.49 8.51
N GLU A 275 23.02 -14.11 7.48
CA GLU A 275 24.43 -13.93 7.12
C GLU A 275 24.65 -12.55 6.47
N LEU A 276 23.59 -11.97 5.91
CA LEU A 276 23.62 -10.62 5.35
C LEU A 276 23.49 -9.60 6.48
N LYS A 277 24.59 -8.89 6.77
CA LYS A 277 24.53 -7.69 7.62
C LYS A 277 23.86 -6.56 6.86
N ILE A 278 22.52 -6.55 6.85
CA ILE A 278 21.71 -5.55 6.16
C ILE A 278 21.69 -4.28 7.02
N LYS A 279 22.09 -3.15 6.42
CA LYS A 279 22.04 -1.81 7.02
C LYS A 279 20.65 -1.20 6.88
N SER A 280 20.07 -1.30 5.69
CA SER A 280 18.73 -0.80 5.38
C SER A 280 18.10 -1.51 4.19
N ILE A 281 16.78 -1.46 4.15
CA ILE A 281 15.94 -1.93 3.04
C ILE A 281 15.20 -0.71 2.52
N ASP A 282 15.31 -0.44 1.22
CA ASP A 282 14.42 0.48 0.54
C ASP A 282 13.56 -0.33 -0.43
N LEU A 283 12.27 -0.05 -0.46
CA LEU A 283 11.31 -0.64 -1.36
C LEU A 283 10.63 0.48 -2.13
N GLU A 284 10.57 0.35 -3.45
CA GLU A 284 9.88 1.30 -4.30
C GLU A 284 8.85 0.58 -5.16
N PHE A 285 7.59 0.94 -5.01
CA PHE A 285 6.56 0.56 -5.96
C PHE A 285 6.52 1.57 -7.10
N ARG A 286 6.50 1.08 -8.34
CA ARG A 286 6.46 1.90 -9.56
C ARG A 286 5.34 1.46 -10.48
N ARG A 287 4.69 2.44 -11.10
CA ARG A 287 3.78 2.22 -12.22
C ARG A 287 4.55 2.43 -13.52
N GLU A 288 4.49 1.45 -14.42
CA GLU A 288 5.13 1.61 -15.73
C GLU A 288 4.39 2.63 -16.60
N ALA A 289 5.15 3.29 -17.48
CA ALA A 289 4.63 4.28 -18.41
C ALA A 289 3.96 3.61 -19.62
N THR A 290 2.91 2.83 -19.38
CA THR A 290 2.11 2.16 -20.41
C THR A 290 0.81 2.93 -20.67
N TRP A 291 0.25 2.77 -21.87
CA TRP A 291 -1.04 3.37 -22.24
C TRP A 291 -2.19 2.85 -21.35
N GLU A 292 -2.13 1.59 -20.98
CA GLU A 292 -3.09 0.97 -20.06
C GLU A 292 -3.08 1.64 -18.69
N ASN A 293 -1.90 1.82 -18.09
CA ASN A 293 -1.73 2.53 -16.82
C ASN A 293 -2.22 3.99 -16.89
N PHE A 294 -1.98 4.67 -18.00
CA PHE A 294 -2.50 6.01 -18.23
C PHE A 294 -4.03 6.05 -18.30
N ARG A 295 -4.65 5.09 -19.00
CA ARG A 295 -6.12 4.96 -19.08
C ARG A 295 -6.73 4.72 -17.70
N PHE A 296 -6.11 3.85 -16.88
CA PHE A 296 -6.55 3.63 -15.50
C PHE A 296 -6.44 4.90 -14.66
N PHE A 297 -5.34 5.65 -14.77
CA PHE A 297 -5.19 6.93 -14.09
C PHE A 297 -6.30 7.92 -14.48
N LEU A 298 -6.61 8.07 -15.78
CA LEU A 298 -7.68 8.95 -16.23
C LEU A 298 -9.06 8.53 -15.69
N ALA A 299 -9.34 7.23 -15.63
CA ALA A 299 -10.59 6.71 -15.07
C ALA A 299 -10.72 7.02 -13.57
N ASP A 300 -9.66 6.77 -12.79
CA ASP A 300 -9.63 7.09 -11.36
C ASP A 300 -9.72 8.60 -11.11
N PHE A 301 -8.99 9.40 -11.89
CA PHE A 301 -9.05 10.85 -11.83
C PHE A 301 -10.45 11.39 -12.14
N LYS A 302 -11.13 10.85 -13.17
CA LYS A 302 -12.53 11.17 -13.48
C LYS A 302 -13.45 10.85 -12.30
N LYS A 303 -13.29 9.67 -11.68
CA LYS A 303 -14.08 9.25 -10.50
C LYS A 303 -13.88 10.21 -9.32
N LYS A 304 -12.63 10.61 -9.05
CA LYS A 304 -12.29 11.57 -7.99
C LYS A 304 -12.87 12.96 -8.23
N ILE A 305 -12.79 13.46 -9.47
CA ILE A 305 -13.43 14.73 -9.86
C ILE A 305 -14.94 14.64 -9.64
N TYR A 306 -15.57 13.57 -10.12
CA TYR A 306 -17.01 13.37 -9.98
C TYR A 306 -17.45 13.38 -8.51
N TYR A 307 -16.74 12.63 -7.66
CA TYR A 307 -17.02 12.56 -6.22
C TYR A 307 -16.84 13.92 -5.53
N ARG A 308 -15.77 14.67 -5.86
CA ARG A 308 -15.46 15.94 -5.20
C ARG A 308 -16.37 17.09 -5.63
N PHE A 309 -16.75 17.14 -6.90
CA PHE A 309 -17.55 18.24 -7.45
C PHE A 309 -19.04 17.92 -7.50
N GLY A 310 -19.47 16.73 -7.07
CA GLY A 310 -20.86 16.44 -6.76
C GLY A 310 -21.79 16.59 -7.95
N PHE A 311 -21.36 16.22 -9.15
CA PHE A 311 -22.30 15.96 -10.23
C PHE A 311 -23.21 14.82 -9.75
N LYS A 312 -24.36 15.17 -9.20
CA LYS A 312 -25.44 14.24 -8.88
C LYS A 312 -26.20 14.06 -10.19
N ASP A 313 -26.28 12.83 -10.67
CA ASP A 313 -27.31 12.45 -11.65
C ASP A 313 -28.70 12.64 -11.05
#